data_AF-A0A936J3L8-F1
#
_entry.id   AF-A0A936J3L8-F1
#
_cell.length_a   1.000
_cell.length_b   1.000
_cell.length_c   1.000
_cell.angle_alpha   90.00
_cell.angle_beta   90.00
_cell.angle_gamma   90.00
#
_symmetry.space_group_name_H-M   'P 1'
#
loop_
_entity.id
_entity.type
_entity.pdbx_description
1 polymer ?
#
loop_
_entity_poly.entity_id
_entity_poly.type
_entity_poly.pdbx_seq_one_letter_code
_entity_poly.pdbx_strand_id
1 'polypeptide(L)' 'MKGSLSGLIAVVGLLLTAGSFYMYVKSPANTMYLIGVVIFLIVTLVFGGMFLSGRVNKNEDIHITE' A
#
# COMPACT_ATOMS: atom_id res chain seq x y z
N MET A 1 5.62 16.51 5.13
CA MET A 1 6.53 15.70 4.28
C MET A 1 6.52 14.21 4.61
N LYS A 2 6.57 13.77 5.88
CA LYS A 2 6.65 12.34 6.25
C LYS A 2 5.52 11.44 5.69
N GLY A 3 4.26 11.90 5.68
CA GLY A 3 3.15 11.12 5.11
C GLY A 3 3.20 10.96 3.58
N SER A 4 3.80 11.90 2.85
CA SER A 4 3.83 11.85 1.38
C SER A 4 4.67 10.68 0.86
N LEU A 5 5.71 10.29 1.60
CA LEU A 5 6.57 9.16 1.24
C LEU A 5 5.84 7.82 1.44
N SER A 6 5.15 7.63 2.58
CA SER A 6 4.35 6.42 2.82
C SER A 6 3.24 6.25 1.79
N GLY A 7 2.57 7.34 1.41
CA GLY A 7 1.58 7.31 0.34
C GLY A 7 2.18 6.92 -1.02
N LEU A 8 3.34 7.47 -1.37
CA LEU A 8 4.02 7.12 -2.62
C LEU A 8 4.46 5.65 -2.65
N ILE A 9 5.03 5.14 -1.55
CA ILE A 9 5.43 3.73 -1.41
C ILE A 9 4.22 2.81 -1.56
N ALA A 10 3.07 3.18 -0.96
CA ALA A 10 1.85 2.40 -1.07
C ALA A 10 1.35 2.30 -2.52
N VAL A 11 1.38 3.42 -3.27
CA VAL A 11 0.99 3.47 -4.68
C VAL A 11 1.95 2.65 -5.56
N VAL A 12 3.26 2.80 -5.37
CA VAL A 12 4.25 2.01 -6.11
C VAL A 12 4.11 0.51 -5.80
N GLY A 13 3.91 0.15 -4.52
CA GLY A 13 3.62 -1.22 -4.12
C GLY A 13 2.36 -1.78 -4.77
N LEU A 14 1.32 -0.96 -4.93
CA LEU A 14 0.07 -1.37 -5.57
C LEU A 14 0.29 -1.69 -7.05
N LEU A 15 1.06 -0.86 -7.75
CA LEU A 15 1.43 -1.08 -9.15
C LEU A 15 2.27 -2.35 -9.32
N LEU A 16 3.24 -2.59 -8.43
CA LEU A 16 4.07 -3.80 -8.43
C LEU A 16 3.26 -5.05 -8.12
N THR A 17 2.28 -4.95 -7.22
CA THR A 17 1.32 -6.03 -6.91
C THR A 17 0.50 -6.37 -8.15
N ALA A 18 -0.10 -5.36 -8.80
CA ALA A 18 -0.90 -5.55 -10.01
C ALA A 18 -0.07 -6.13 -11.16
N GLY A 19 1.15 -5.64 -11.37
CA GLY A 19 2.08 -6.15 -12.38
C GLY A 19 2.51 -7.59 -12.12
N SER A 20 2.85 -7.92 -10.88
CA SER A 20 3.23 -9.29 -10.49
C SER A 20 2.05 -10.25 -10.63
N PHE A 21 0.84 -9.81 -10.26
CA PHE A 21 -0.37 -10.63 -10.40
C PHE A 21 -0.71 -10.87 -11.86
N TYR A 22 -0.60 -9.84 -12.71
CA TYR A 22 -0.81 -9.99 -14.14
C TYR A 22 0.17 -10.98 -14.77
N MET A 23 1.45 -10.90 -14.40
CA MET A 23 2.48 -11.84 -14.87
C MET A 23 2.24 -13.26 -14.36
N TYR A 24 1.76 -13.41 -13.12
CA TYR A 24 1.37 -14.71 -12.57
C TYR A 24 0.18 -15.31 -13.35
N VAL A 25 -0.85 -14.52 -13.65
CA VAL A 25 -2.01 -15.00 -14.44
C VAL A 25 -1.59 -15.44 -15.84
N LYS A 26 -0.62 -14.76 -16.45
CA LYS A 26 -0.07 -15.13 -17.77
C LYS A 26 0.90 -16.30 -17.74
N SER A 27 1.62 -16.49 -16.64
CA SER A 27 2.61 -17.55 -16.46
C SER A 27 2.46 -18.18 -15.07
N PRO A 28 1.37 -18.95 -14.84
CA PRO A 28 1.01 -19.44 -13.52
C PRO A 28 1.99 -20.47 -12.96
N ALA A 29 2.83 -21.09 -13.80
CA ALA A 29 3.90 -21.98 -13.36
C ALA A 29 5.06 -21.23 -12.68
N ASN A 30 5.12 -19.91 -12.79
CA ASN A 30 6.18 -19.11 -12.18
C ASN A 30 5.78 -18.61 -10.79
N THR A 31 6.02 -19.46 -9.79
CA THR A 31 5.75 -19.19 -8.37
C THR A 31 6.42 -17.92 -7.85
N MET A 32 7.48 -17.42 -8.50
CA MET A 32 8.15 -16.17 -8.13
C MET A 32 7.23 -14.96 -8.25
N TYR A 33 6.34 -14.93 -9.24
CA TYR A 33 5.37 -13.84 -9.38
C TYR A 33 4.29 -13.90 -8.30
N LEU A 34 3.87 -15.11 -7.87
CA LEU A 34 2.94 -15.27 -6.75
C LEU A 34 3.55 -14.75 -5.44
N ILE A 35 4.81 -15.08 -5.18
CA ILE A 35 5.54 -14.56 -4.02
C ILE A 35 5.61 -13.03 -4.07
N GLY A 36 5.92 -12.47 -5.25
CA GLY A 36 5.92 -11.03 -5.49
C GLY A 36 4.58 -10.37 -5.15
N VAL A 37 3.46 -10.95 -5.58
CA VAL A 37 2.11 -10.46 -5.25
C VAL A 37 1.92 -10.36 -3.75
N VAL A 38 2.24 -11.42 -3.00
CA VAL A 38 2.04 -11.44 -1.54
C VAL A 38 2.88 -10.38 -0.85
N ILE A 39 4.16 -10.28 -1.19
CA ILE A 39 5.08 -9.31 -0.57
C ILE A 39 4.65 -7.87 -0.88
N PHE A 40 4.41 -7.55 -2.14
CA PHE A 40 4.04 -6.18 -2.51
C PHE A 40 2.66 -5.78 -1.98
N LEU A 41 1.72 -6.73 -1.89
CA LEU A 41 0.42 -6.49 -1.28
C LEU A 41 0.56 -6.11 0.20
N ILE A 42 1.38 -6.84 0.96
CA ILE A 42 1.64 -6.52 2.38
C ILE A 42 2.26 -5.13 2.51
N VAL A 43 3.24 -4.80 1.67
CA VAL A 43 3.86 -3.46 1.64
C VAL A 43 2.80 -2.39 1.38
N THR A 44 1.93 -2.58 0.39
CA THR A 44 0.84 -1.64 0.10
C THR A 44 -0.11 -1.46 1.28
N LEU A 45 -0.49 -2.54 1.96
CA LEU A 45 -1.40 -2.46 3.11
C LEU A 45 -0.76 -1.74 4.29
N VAL A 46 0.49 -2.05 4.62
CA VAL A 46 1.21 -1.41 5.74
C VAL A 46 1.40 0.08 5.47
N PHE A 47 2.00 0.44 4.35
CA PHE A 47 2.30 1.85 4.04
C PHE A 47 1.05 2.65 3.69
N GLY A 48 0.05 2.03 3.05
CA GLY A 48 -1.24 2.63 2.76
C GLY A 48 -2.04 2.89 4.05
N GLY A 49 -2.07 1.91 4.95
CA GLY A 49 -2.68 2.05 6.28
C GLY A 49 -2.01 3.15 7.11
N MET A 50 -0.67 3.18 7.16
CA MET A 50 0.07 4.26 7.82
C MET A 50 -0.22 5.63 7.21
N PHE A 51 -0.32 5.72 5.88
CA PHE A 51 -0.64 6.96 5.19
C PHE A 51 -2.04 7.48 5.52
N LEU A 52 -3.03 6.59 5.51
CA LEU A 52 -4.43 6.92 5.80
C LEU A 52 -4.65 7.21 7.29
N SER A 53 -4.02 6.45 8.19
CA SER A 53 -4.10 6.68 9.65
C SER A 53 -3.69 8.10 10.03
N GLY A 54 -2.59 8.62 9.47
CA GLY A 54 -2.15 9.99 9.71
C GLY A 54 -3.03 11.09 9.09
N ARG A 55 -4.00 10.73 8.23
CA ARG A 55 -4.99 11.64 7.64
C ARG A 55 -6.32 11.57 8.39
N VAL A 56 -6.76 10.37 8.78
CA VAL A 56 -7.99 10.16 9.57
C VAL A 56 -7.84 10.78 10.96
N ASN A 57 -6.69 10.60 11.62
CA ASN A 57 -6.46 11.14 12.97
C ASN A 57 -6.42 12.68 13.04
N LYS A 58 -6.24 13.38 11.91
CA LYS A 58 -6.26 14.85 11.87
C LYS A 58 -7.66 15.44 11.71
N ASN A 59 -8.62 14.64 11.30
CA ASN A 59 -10.01 15.08 11.15
C ASN A 59 -10.81 14.90 12.45
N GLU A 60 -10.26 14.19 13.45
CA GLU A 60 -10.88 13.93 14.75
C GLU A 60 -10.46 14.94 15.84
N ASP A 61 -9.40 15.74 15.62
CA ASP A 61 -9.10 16.93 16.43
C ASP A 61 -10.06 18.07 16.04
N ILE A 62 -11.36 17.84 16.24
CA ILE A 62 -12.31 18.93 16.40
C ILE A 62 -11.91 19.58 17.71
N HIS A 63 -11.36 20.78 17.62
CA HIS A 63 -11.14 21.65 18.76
C HIS A 63 -12.44 21.74 19.57
N ILE A 64 -12.57 20.92 20.62
CA ILE A 64 -13.44 21.23 21.74
C ILE A 64 -12.73 22.37 22.45
N THR A 65 -12.97 23.58 21.96
CA THR A 65 -12.81 24.80 22.72
C THR A 65 -13.78 24.73 23.89
N GLU A 66 -13.26 24.38 25.06
CA GLU A 66 -13.66 25.00 26.33
C GLU A 66 -12.42 25.65 26.94
#